data_AF-A0A814T5U4-F1
#
_entry.id   AF-A0A814T5U4-F1
#
_cell.length_a   1.000
_cell.length_b   1.000
_cell.length_c   1.000
_cell.angle_alpha   90.00
_cell.angle_beta   90.00
_cell.angle_gamma   90.00
#
_symmetry.space_group_name_H-M   'P 1'
#
loop_
_entity.id
_entity.type
_entity.pdbx_description
1 polymer ?
#
loop_
_entity_poly.entity_id
_entity_poly.type
_entity_poly.pdbx_seq_one_letter_code
_entity_poly.pdbx_strand_id
1 'polypeptide(L)'
;MLLQIFTLLILVLPSCRSSYFVRIYSNQAEFIRPLDKLPLEFTEDEWNHIRSDSITLSSENINITSQTITEKKKSLNGAKILIRSPVSSNENTMMLVPGILVDESSNLVQITDESITGHPTLFFTVLPKHIFYLESPPTSKFYVNFTYVTTDSKVNVTFLQSNLKWHTQYQLNIYDDYRTLITMANIRNDGQSSVSIDHAELIGGDINLNVRNLHRTEHLSFARASVASSHFSADLPTIPPMIEEGEELTGLYVFPINQPFTIDAKTNYLLPMVRPHVIMERYGLISKYFSFAPSSGKAQRAYRLQSDRFISSGNCIVRDMDRIVGETRLPNLAAQNKFDFSLGIDPDIVYKENVTLISSTTFYDENIRAKHTHYESSTYRNSTRDTYEIHLIIQNYKSRSITVEYQQICSTFYRIIALTTVLDNNLFVRDDSTIKSTLSLNAYDIQSYSYTLVVVQ
;
A
#
# COMPACT_ATOMS: atom_id res chain seq x y z
N MET A 1 -9.19 -43.69 -58.42
CA MET A 1 -8.19 -43.15 -57.48
C MET A 1 -8.80 -41.91 -56.83
N LEU A 2 -9.48 -42.09 -55.70
CA LEU A 2 -10.24 -41.04 -55.00
C LEU A 2 -9.62 -40.89 -53.62
N LEU A 3 -8.97 -39.75 -53.39
CA LEU A 3 -8.21 -39.43 -52.19
C LEU A 3 -9.19 -38.94 -51.11
N GLN A 4 -9.42 -39.75 -50.08
CA GLN A 4 -10.27 -39.44 -48.94
C GLN A 4 -9.44 -38.62 -47.93
N ILE A 5 -9.75 -37.33 -47.79
CA ILE A 5 -9.14 -36.43 -46.81
C ILE A 5 -9.84 -36.66 -45.45
N PHE A 6 -9.10 -37.24 -44.49
CA PHE A 6 -9.53 -37.33 -43.10
C PHE A 6 -9.25 -35.99 -42.40
N THR A 7 -10.30 -35.22 -42.15
CA THR A 7 -10.24 -34.04 -41.27
C THR A 7 -10.29 -34.50 -39.82
N LEU A 8 -9.14 -34.45 -39.13
CA LEU A 8 -9.03 -34.73 -37.70
C LEU A 8 -9.67 -33.57 -36.92
N LEU A 9 -10.91 -33.74 -36.48
CA LEU A 9 -11.61 -32.80 -35.61
C LEU A 9 -11.03 -32.92 -34.19
N ILE A 10 -10.11 -32.03 -33.82
CA ILE A 10 -9.63 -31.92 -32.43
C ILE A 10 -10.74 -31.29 -31.60
N LEU A 11 -11.49 -32.12 -30.88
CA LEU A 11 -12.39 -31.67 -29.81
C LEU A 11 -11.54 -31.08 -28.68
N VAL A 12 -11.42 -29.76 -28.66
CA VAL A 12 -10.93 -29.03 -27.48
C VAL A 12 -12.03 -29.13 -26.43
N LEU A 13 -11.90 -30.09 -25.51
CA LEU A 13 -12.78 -30.16 -24.34
C LEU A 13 -12.64 -28.84 -23.57
N PRO A 14 -13.74 -28.17 -23.21
CA PRO A 14 -13.67 -26.95 -22.41
C PRO A 14 -12.98 -27.32 -21.10
N SER A 15 -11.83 -26.69 -20.83
CA SER A 15 -11.18 -26.77 -19.54
C SER A 15 -12.20 -26.34 -18.49
N CYS A 16 -12.36 -27.16 -17.44
CA CYS A 16 -13.25 -26.87 -16.33
C CYS A 16 -12.83 -25.52 -15.73
N ARG A 17 -13.55 -24.44 -16.06
CA ARG A 17 -13.30 -23.13 -15.49
C ARG A 17 -13.76 -23.18 -14.06
N SER A 18 -12.81 -23.12 -13.13
CA SER A 18 -13.13 -22.94 -11.71
C SER A 18 -13.73 -21.55 -11.53
N SER A 19 -14.99 -21.52 -11.12
CA SER A 19 -15.70 -20.29 -10.79
C SER A 19 -15.17 -19.76 -9.46
N TYR A 20 -14.37 -18.70 -9.51
CA TYR A 20 -13.87 -18.03 -8.31
C TYR A 20 -14.70 -16.80 -7.98
N PHE A 21 -15.23 -16.78 -6.76
CA PHE A 21 -15.62 -15.55 -6.09
C PHE A 21 -14.44 -15.09 -5.23
N VAL A 22 -14.01 -13.83 -5.40
CA VAL A 22 -12.81 -13.33 -4.74
C VAL A 22 -13.08 -12.04 -3.98
N ARG A 23 -12.79 -12.02 -2.68
CA ARG A 23 -12.76 -10.77 -1.90
C ARG A 23 -11.35 -10.24 -1.85
N ILE A 24 -11.09 -9.07 -2.41
CA ILE A 24 -9.76 -8.47 -2.49
C ILE A 24 -9.66 -7.40 -1.41
N TYR A 25 -8.67 -7.52 -0.55
CA TYR A 25 -8.33 -6.57 0.50
C TYR A 25 -7.06 -5.77 0.11
N SER A 26 -6.64 -4.83 0.95
CA SER A 26 -5.49 -3.97 0.67
C SER A 26 -4.14 -4.71 0.59
N ASN A 27 -4.04 -5.87 1.24
CA ASN A 27 -2.80 -6.65 1.36
C ASN A 27 -2.92 -8.13 0.96
N GLN A 28 -4.13 -8.66 0.75
CA GLN A 28 -4.38 -10.06 0.43
C GLN A 28 -5.76 -10.22 -0.23
N ALA A 29 -6.08 -11.41 -0.73
CA ALA A 29 -7.39 -11.76 -1.23
C ALA A 29 -7.88 -13.08 -0.64
N GLU A 30 -9.18 -13.18 -0.37
CA GLU A 30 -9.87 -14.40 -0.02
C GLU A 30 -10.46 -15.01 -1.29
N PHE A 31 -10.03 -16.23 -1.61
CA PHE A 31 -10.56 -17.02 -2.71
C PHE A 31 -11.62 -17.96 -2.18
N ILE A 32 -12.80 -17.90 -2.81
CA ILE A 32 -13.96 -18.70 -2.45
C ILE A 32 -14.38 -19.48 -3.70
N ARG A 33 -14.41 -20.82 -3.59
CA ARG A 33 -14.86 -21.70 -4.68
C ARG A 33 -15.64 -22.89 -4.13
N PRO A 34 -16.56 -23.49 -4.91
CA PRO A 34 -17.17 -24.77 -4.57
C PRO A 34 -16.12 -25.85 -4.30
N LEU A 35 -16.39 -26.72 -3.33
CA LEU A 35 -15.57 -27.89 -3.06
C LEU A 35 -15.86 -28.98 -4.10
N ASP A 36 -15.01 -29.10 -5.12
CA ASP A 36 -15.20 -30.09 -6.20
C ASP A 36 -14.69 -31.48 -5.82
N LYS A 37 -13.40 -31.59 -5.48
CA LYS A 37 -12.71 -32.87 -5.23
C LYS A 37 -11.65 -32.73 -4.15
N LEU A 38 -11.50 -33.78 -3.35
CA LEU A 38 -10.40 -33.95 -2.40
C LEU A 38 -9.39 -35.03 -2.88
N PRO A 39 -8.10 -34.87 -2.53
CA PRO A 39 -7.50 -33.69 -1.92
C PRO A 39 -7.49 -32.49 -2.87
N LEU A 40 -7.53 -31.28 -2.32
CA LEU A 40 -7.25 -30.05 -3.07
C LEU A 40 -5.79 -30.07 -3.51
N GLU A 41 -5.51 -29.66 -4.74
CA GLU A 41 -4.17 -29.59 -5.30
C GLU A 41 -3.78 -28.12 -5.53
N PHE A 42 -2.58 -27.76 -5.11
CA PHE A 42 -1.96 -26.46 -5.34
C PHE A 42 -0.55 -26.67 -5.90
N THR A 43 -0.18 -25.84 -6.87
CA THR A 43 1.20 -25.73 -7.35
C THR A 43 2.08 -25.04 -6.31
N GLU A 44 3.40 -25.21 -6.42
CA GLU A 44 4.36 -24.49 -5.56
C GLU A 44 4.22 -22.97 -5.65
N ASP A 45 3.96 -22.42 -6.84
CA ASP A 45 3.75 -20.98 -7.02
C ASP A 45 2.51 -20.48 -6.27
N GLU A 46 1.37 -21.16 -6.43
CA GLU A 46 0.15 -20.83 -5.70
C GLU A 46 0.36 -20.97 -4.18
N TRP A 47 1.00 -22.05 -3.74
CA TRP A 47 1.24 -22.34 -2.33
C TRP A 47 2.09 -21.28 -1.65
N ASN A 48 3.13 -20.77 -2.34
CA ASN A 48 3.99 -19.70 -1.83
C ASN A 48 3.25 -18.39 -1.57
N HIS A 49 2.05 -18.22 -2.16
CA HIS A 49 1.18 -17.08 -1.92
C HIS A 49 0.04 -17.37 -0.96
N ILE A 50 -0.32 -18.65 -0.74
CA ILE A 50 -1.38 -19.08 0.17
C ILE A 50 -0.90 -19.03 1.62
N ARG A 51 -1.73 -18.49 2.51
CA ARG A 51 -1.54 -18.65 3.96
C ARG A 51 -2.07 -20.03 4.36
N SER A 52 -1.18 -20.98 4.66
CA SER A 52 -1.56 -22.39 4.86
C SER A 52 -2.59 -22.61 5.98
N ASP A 53 -2.57 -21.78 7.01
CA ASP A 53 -3.51 -21.77 8.14
C ASP A 53 -4.89 -21.16 7.81
N SER A 54 -5.04 -20.53 6.64
CA SER A 54 -6.29 -19.90 6.21
C SER A 54 -7.21 -20.81 5.40
N ILE A 55 -6.70 -21.96 4.95
CA ILE A 55 -7.45 -22.89 4.11
C ILE A 55 -8.48 -23.60 4.98
N THR A 56 -9.76 -23.32 4.73
CA THR A 56 -10.87 -23.93 5.47
C THR A 56 -12.05 -24.22 4.53
N LEU A 57 -13.06 -24.89 5.07
CA LEU A 57 -14.34 -25.10 4.40
C LEU A 57 -15.38 -24.15 5.03
N SER A 58 -16.25 -23.57 4.20
CA SER A 58 -17.35 -22.71 4.64
C SER A 58 -18.69 -23.24 4.16
N SER A 59 -19.62 -23.35 5.12
CA SER A 59 -21.03 -23.68 4.95
C SER A 59 -21.76 -23.37 6.28
N GLU A 60 -23.08 -23.31 6.29
CA GLU A 60 -23.86 -23.03 7.51
C GLU A 60 -23.69 -24.12 8.58
N ASN A 61 -23.64 -25.39 8.17
CA ASN A 61 -23.63 -26.56 9.03
C ASN A 61 -22.47 -27.50 8.70
N ILE A 62 -21.22 -27.00 8.76
CA ILE A 62 -20.02 -27.81 8.54
C ILE A 62 -19.23 -28.01 9.83
N ASN A 63 -18.82 -29.25 10.06
CA ASN A 63 -17.91 -29.62 11.13
C ASN A 63 -16.68 -30.34 10.56
N ILE A 64 -15.52 -29.70 10.62
CA ILE A 64 -14.25 -30.26 10.15
C ILE A 64 -13.63 -31.05 11.29
N THR A 65 -13.45 -32.37 11.11
CA THR A 65 -12.86 -33.25 12.12
C THR A 65 -11.34 -33.37 11.98
N SER A 66 -10.82 -33.21 10.76
CA SER A 66 -9.37 -33.19 10.51
C SER A 66 -9.02 -32.47 9.22
N GLN A 67 -7.85 -31.85 9.20
CA GLN A 67 -7.22 -31.30 8.00
C GLN A 67 -5.79 -31.85 7.90
N THR A 68 -5.37 -32.22 6.69
CA THR A 68 -4.01 -32.70 6.45
C THR A 68 -3.43 -32.01 5.23
N ILE A 69 -2.24 -31.44 5.39
CA ILE A 69 -1.48 -30.82 4.31
C ILE A 69 -0.29 -31.74 4.01
N THR A 70 -0.11 -32.10 2.74
CA THR A 70 0.99 -32.95 2.28
C THR A 70 1.68 -32.31 1.10
N GLU A 71 2.97 -32.03 1.24
CA GLU A 71 3.82 -31.71 0.10
C GLU A 71 4.24 -33.01 -0.59
N LYS A 72 4.07 -33.09 -1.91
CA LYS A 72 4.67 -34.13 -2.73
C LYS A 72 5.57 -33.46 -3.76
N LYS A 73 6.85 -33.80 -3.69
CA LYS A 73 7.85 -33.49 -4.71
C LYS A 73 8.21 -34.80 -5.40
N LYS A 74 8.23 -34.83 -6.73
CA LYS A 74 8.75 -35.99 -7.46
C LYS A 74 10.24 -36.08 -7.13
N SER A 75 10.66 -37.18 -6.49
CA SER A 75 12.08 -37.40 -6.20
C SER A 75 12.87 -37.47 -7.49
N LEU A 76 14.06 -36.86 -7.47
CA LEU A 76 15.03 -36.96 -8.56
C LEU A 76 15.94 -38.20 -8.42
N ASN A 77 15.66 -39.10 -7.47
CA ASN A 77 16.38 -40.36 -7.34
C ASN A 77 16.17 -41.22 -8.59
N GLY A 78 17.26 -41.74 -9.14
CA GLY A 78 17.31 -42.44 -10.43
C GLY A 78 17.40 -41.52 -11.66
N ALA A 79 17.35 -40.19 -11.50
CA ALA A 79 17.43 -39.28 -12.64
C ALA A 79 18.83 -39.29 -13.27
N LYS A 80 18.87 -39.26 -14.61
CA LYS A 80 20.10 -39.03 -15.35
C LYS A 80 20.50 -37.56 -15.24
N ILE A 81 21.73 -37.32 -14.81
CA ILE A 81 22.30 -35.99 -14.61
C ILE A 81 23.65 -35.91 -15.31
N LEU A 82 24.13 -34.68 -15.51
CA LEU A 82 25.52 -34.42 -15.85
C LEU A 82 26.20 -33.84 -14.60
N ILE A 83 27.41 -34.27 -14.31
CA ILE A 83 28.20 -33.74 -13.20
C ILE A 83 29.53 -33.21 -13.68
N ARG A 84 30.03 -32.17 -13.03
CA ARG A 84 31.39 -31.70 -13.28
C ARG A 84 32.39 -32.79 -12.89
N SER A 85 33.25 -33.20 -13.83
CA SER A 85 34.25 -34.24 -13.60
C SER A 85 35.13 -33.91 -12.39
N PRO A 86 35.29 -34.82 -11.41
CA PRO A 86 36.18 -34.60 -10.27
C PRO A 86 37.66 -34.59 -10.65
N VAL A 87 38.01 -35.08 -11.86
CA VAL A 87 39.39 -35.21 -12.36
C VAL A 87 39.82 -33.98 -13.16
N SER A 88 38.90 -33.07 -13.48
CA SER A 88 39.25 -31.82 -14.18
C SER A 88 39.87 -30.84 -13.19
N SER A 89 41.21 -30.81 -13.16
CA SER A 89 42.01 -29.89 -12.32
C SER A 89 42.01 -28.45 -12.82
N ASN A 90 41.56 -28.20 -14.06
CA ASN A 90 41.53 -26.87 -14.66
C ASN A 90 40.12 -26.30 -14.62
N GLU A 91 39.95 -25.21 -13.86
CA GLU A 91 38.64 -24.57 -13.68
C GLU A 91 38.03 -24.09 -15.00
N ASN A 92 38.86 -23.84 -16.03
CA ASN A 92 38.46 -23.31 -17.33
C ASN A 92 38.01 -24.37 -18.34
N THR A 93 38.22 -25.67 -18.07
CA THR A 93 37.73 -26.76 -18.92
C THR A 93 36.66 -27.54 -18.18
N MET A 94 35.41 -27.15 -18.41
CA MET A 94 34.24 -27.84 -17.85
C MET A 94 34.03 -29.17 -18.59
N MET A 95 34.61 -30.25 -18.06
CA MET A 95 34.28 -31.60 -18.49
C MET A 95 33.05 -32.08 -17.71
N LEU A 96 31.99 -32.40 -18.42
CA LEU A 96 30.76 -32.95 -17.86
C LEU A 96 30.71 -34.46 -18.07
N VAL A 97 30.35 -35.19 -17.02
CA VAL A 97 30.28 -36.65 -17.02
C VAL A 97 28.85 -37.08 -16.74
N PRO A 98 28.25 -38.00 -17.52
CA PRO A 98 26.94 -38.53 -17.22
C PRO A 98 26.96 -39.35 -15.93
N GLY A 99 25.93 -39.18 -15.10
CA GLY A 99 25.74 -39.91 -13.86
C GLY A 99 24.26 -40.14 -13.55
N ILE A 100 23.99 -40.92 -12.53
CA ILE A 100 22.66 -41.17 -11.99
C ILE A 100 22.61 -40.60 -10.58
N LEU A 101 21.65 -39.73 -10.28
CA LEU A 101 21.42 -39.25 -8.92
C LEU A 101 20.79 -40.37 -8.10
N VAL A 102 21.51 -40.92 -7.14
CA VAL A 102 21.04 -42.05 -6.31
C VAL A 102 20.19 -41.55 -5.15
N ASP A 103 20.64 -40.47 -4.51
CA ASP A 103 19.96 -39.83 -3.39
C ASP A 103 20.08 -38.30 -3.50
N GLU A 104 18.96 -37.64 -3.76
CA GLU A 104 18.81 -36.19 -3.87
C GLU A 104 19.18 -35.48 -2.55
N SER A 105 18.88 -36.07 -1.39
CA SER A 105 19.07 -35.39 -0.09
C SER A 105 20.55 -35.24 0.29
N SER A 106 21.37 -36.24 -0.06
CA SER A 106 22.82 -36.23 0.16
C SER A 106 23.63 -35.85 -1.08
N ASN A 107 22.97 -35.60 -2.21
CA ASN A 107 23.59 -35.42 -3.52
C ASN A 107 24.52 -36.58 -3.91
N LEU A 108 24.14 -37.82 -3.59
CA LEU A 108 24.88 -39.03 -3.93
C LEU A 108 24.70 -39.37 -5.40
N VAL A 109 25.80 -39.48 -6.15
CA VAL A 109 25.79 -39.75 -7.59
C VAL A 109 26.53 -41.05 -7.89
N GLN A 110 25.99 -41.82 -8.84
CA GLN A 110 26.59 -43.01 -9.41
C GLN A 110 27.11 -42.72 -10.83
N ILE A 111 28.39 -42.99 -11.08
CA ILE A 111 28.97 -43.04 -12.42
C ILE A 111 29.22 -44.50 -12.79
N THR A 112 28.86 -44.88 -14.02
CA THR A 112 29.06 -46.23 -14.58
C THR A 112 30.06 -46.27 -15.74
N ASP A 113 30.64 -45.12 -16.11
CA ASP A 113 31.64 -45.02 -17.16
C ASP A 113 33.04 -45.41 -16.65
N GLU A 114 33.42 -46.67 -16.89
CA GLU A 114 34.70 -47.25 -16.49
C GLU A 114 35.90 -46.48 -17.07
N SER A 115 35.73 -45.83 -18.24
CA SER A 115 36.80 -45.03 -18.86
C SER A 115 37.18 -43.79 -18.04
N ILE A 116 36.28 -43.34 -17.15
CA ILE A 116 36.44 -42.13 -16.34
C ILE A 116 36.84 -42.48 -14.90
N THR A 117 36.27 -43.56 -14.36
CA THR A 117 36.41 -43.93 -12.94
C THR A 117 37.52 -44.96 -12.70
N GLY A 118 37.96 -45.70 -13.72
CA GLY A 118 38.85 -46.86 -13.56
C GLY A 118 38.20 -48.04 -12.81
N HIS A 119 36.88 -47.97 -12.57
CA HIS A 119 36.09 -48.94 -11.83
C HIS A 119 34.71 -49.09 -12.46
N PRO A 120 34.06 -50.27 -12.39
CA PRO A 120 32.77 -50.51 -13.03
C PRO A 120 31.64 -49.62 -12.49
N THR A 121 31.75 -49.14 -11.24
CA THR A 121 30.79 -48.20 -10.65
C THR A 121 31.47 -47.39 -9.54
N LEU A 122 31.26 -46.08 -9.53
CA LEU A 122 31.74 -45.18 -8.48
C LEU A 122 30.57 -44.40 -7.87
N PHE A 123 30.50 -44.37 -6.54
CA PHE A 123 29.53 -43.58 -5.78
C PHE A 123 30.25 -42.49 -4.99
N PHE A 124 29.77 -41.25 -5.06
CA PHE A 124 30.31 -40.15 -4.26
C PHE A 124 29.32 -39.00 -4.19
N THR A 125 29.50 -38.11 -3.22
CA THR A 125 28.67 -36.92 -3.05
C THR A 125 29.20 -35.76 -3.88
N VAL A 126 28.29 -35.01 -4.49
CA VAL A 126 28.61 -33.88 -5.37
C VAL A 126 28.01 -32.61 -4.80
N LEU A 127 28.74 -31.49 -4.83
CA LEU A 127 28.17 -30.20 -4.45
C LEU A 127 27.02 -29.83 -5.39
N PRO A 128 25.88 -29.28 -4.91
CA PRO A 128 24.72 -28.97 -5.75
C PRO A 128 25.05 -28.16 -7.02
N LYS A 129 25.97 -27.19 -6.92
CA LYS A 129 26.42 -26.35 -8.05
C LYS A 129 27.17 -27.10 -9.16
N HIS A 130 27.52 -28.37 -8.94
CA HIS A 130 28.21 -29.23 -9.90
C HIS A 130 27.28 -30.29 -10.51
N ILE A 131 25.98 -30.27 -10.17
CA ILE A 131 24.96 -31.15 -10.73
C ILE A 131 24.16 -30.35 -11.76
N PHE A 132 24.06 -30.89 -12.97
CA PHE A 132 23.29 -30.33 -14.07
C PHE A 132 22.19 -31.34 -14.44
N TYR A 133 20.95 -30.92 -14.30
CA TYR A 133 19.79 -31.74 -14.63
C TYR A 133 19.50 -31.67 -16.13
N LEU A 134 19.17 -32.82 -16.73
CA LEU A 134 18.80 -32.90 -18.15
C LEU A 134 17.36 -32.42 -18.42
N GLU A 135 16.54 -32.39 -17.38
CA GLU A 135 15.16 -31.90 -17.39
C GLU A 135 15.02 -30.83 -16.31
N SER A 136 14.02 -29.95 -16.45
CA SER A 136 13.68 -29.01 -15.39
C SER A 136 13.32 -29.78 -14.11
N PRO A 137 13.86 -29.39 -12.95
CA PRO A 137 13.50 -30.02 -11.69
C PRO A 137 11.97 -30.02 -11.49
N PRO A 138 11.38 -31.12 -11.02
CA PRO A 138 9.97 -31.15 -10.73
C PRO A 138 9.66 -30.15 -9.62
N THR A 139 8.62 -29.35 -9.82
CA THR A 139 8.09 -28.44 -8.81
C THR A 139 7.30 -29.22 -7.76
N SER A 140 7.30 -28.71 -6.54
CA SER A 140 6.49 -29.28 -5.46
C SER A 140 5.00 -29.09 -5.76
N LYS A 141 4.19 -30.06 -5.32
CA LYS A 141 2.73 -29.96 -5.30
C LYS A 141 2.24 -30.12 -3.88
N PHE A 142 1.29 -29.29 -3.48
CA PHE A 142 0.73 -29.29 -2.14
C PHE A 142 -0.69 -29.82 -2.20
N TYR A 143 -1.00 -30.78 -1.32
CA TYR A 143 -2.28 -31.44 -1.24
C TYR A 143 -2.93 -31.13 0.10
N VAL A 144 -4.17 -30.64 0.08
CA VAL A 144 -4.94 -30.38 1.30
C VAL A 144 -6.15 -31.30 1.33
N ASN A 145 -6.23 -32.15 2.34
CA ASN A 145 -7.35 -33.05 2.54
C ASN A 145 -8.13 -32.65 3.80
N PHE A 146 -9.45 -32.87 3.75
CA PHE A 146 -10.36 -32.61 4.86
C PHE A 146 -11.16 -33.88 5.17
N THR A 147 -11.36 -34.15 6.45
CA THR A 147 -12.45 -35.01 6.92
C THR A 147 -13.46 -34.10 7.59
N TYR A 148 -14.71 -34.14 7.13
CA TYR A 148 -15.76 -33.25 7.60
C TYR A 148 -17.13 -33.93 7.55
N VAL A 149 -18.06 -33.40 8.33
CA VAL A 149 -19.48 -33.76 8.32
C VAL A 149 -20.27 -32.50 7.99
N THR A 150 -21.25 -32.61 7.10
CA THR A 150 -22.16 -31.51 6.79
C THR A 150 -23.55 -32.01 6.44
N THR A 151 -24.56 -31.19 6.72
CA THR A 151 -25.93 -31.39 6.23
C THR A 151 -26.22 -30.60 4.96
N ASP A 152 -25.29 -29.74 4.55
CA ASP A 152 -25.51 -28.81 3.45
C ASP A 152 -25.11 -29.44 2.12
N SER A 153 -25.83 -29.08 1.06
CA SER A 153 -25.55 -29.59 -0.29
C SER A 153 -24.39 -28.86 -0.99
N LYS A 154 -23.98 -27.71 -0.47
CA LYS A 154 -22.93 -26.86 -1.06
C LYS A 154 -21.93 -26.49 0.01
N VAL A 155 -20.72 -27.03 -0.12
CA VAL A 155 -19.56 -26.65 0.70
C VAL A 155 -18.62 -25.85 -0.18
N ASN A 156 -18.15 -24.71 0.32
CA ASN A 156 -17.11 -23.94 -0.34
C ASN A 156 -15.76 -24.17 0.34
N VAL A 157 -14.68 -24.03 -0.42
CA VAL A 157 -13.33 -23.88 0.10
C VAL A 157 -12.99 -22.40 0.11
N THR A 158 -12.45 -21.92 1.23
CA THR A 158 -11.96 -20.56 1.38
C THR A 158 -10.50 -20.55 1.78
N PHE A 159 -9.69 -19.68 1.19
CA PHE A 159 -8.30 -19.49 1.58
C PHE A 159 -7.80 -18.10 1.21
N LEU A 160 -6.78 -17.63 1.92
CA LEU A 160 -6.16 -16.32 1.70
C LEU A 160 -4.92 -16.46 0.82
N GLN A 161 -4.81 -15.61 -0.20
CA GLN A 161 -3.59 -15.43 -0.99
C GLN A 161 -3.04 -14.00 -0.90
N SER A 162 -1.72 -13.87 -0.89
CA SER A 162 -0.99 -12.59 -0.80
C SER A 162 -0.60 -11.97 -2.15
N ASN A 163 -0.76 -12.71 -3.25
CA ASN A 163 -0.43 -12.24 -4.61
C ASN A 163 -1.43 -11.22 -5.15
N LEU A 164 -2.69 -11.27 -4.71
CA LEU A 164 -3.73 -10.37 -5.19
C LEU A 164 -4.05 -9.32 -4.12
N LYS A 165 -3.92 -8.06 -4.49
CA LYS A 165 -4.21 -6.91 -3.62
C LYS A 165 -4.78 -5.77 -4.44
N TRP A 166 -5.48 -4.86 -3.78
CA TRP A 166 -5.97 -3.67 -4.46
C TRP A 166 -5.74 -2.40 -3.65
N HIS A 167 -5.71 -1.27 -4.34
CA HIS A 167 -5.78 0.04 -3.72
C HIS A 167 -6.45 1.03 -4.68
N THR A 168 -7.01 2.11 -4.14
CA THR A 168 -7.57 3.15 -5.01
C THR A 168 -6.45 4.06 -5.53
N GLN A 169 -6.59 4.45 -6.78
CA GLN A 169 -5.80 5.49 -7.42
C GLN A 169 -6.73 6.64 -7.78
N TYR A 170 -6.30 7.84 -7.41
CA TYR A 170 -7.06 9.06 -7.58
C TYR A 170 -6.32 10.01 -8.52
N GLN A 171 -7.10 10.71 -9.34
CA GLN A 171 -6.64 11.92 -10.02
C GLN A 171 -7.60 13.05 -9.69
N LEU A 172 -7.13 13.99 -8.87
CA LEU A 172 -7.85 15.20 -8.52
C LEU A 172 -7.53 16.29 -9.56
N ASN A 173 -8.49 16.61 -10.42
CA ASN A 173 -8.39 17.69 -11.38
C ASN A 173 -9.08 18.92 -10.82
N ILE A 174 -8.34 20.02 -10.73
CA ILE A 174 -8.81 21.28 -10.19
C ILE A 174 -8.68 22.37 -11.23
N TYR A 175 -9.80 22.92 -11.65
CA TYR A 175 -9.90 24.10 -12.50
C TYR A 175 -10.54 25.24 -11.69
N ASP A 176 -10.74 26.41 -12.29
CA ASP A 176 -11.32 27.55 -11.56
C ASP A 176 -12.78 27.22 -11.13
N ASP A 177 -13.61 26.79 -12.07
CA ASP A 177 -15.05 26.56 -11.85
C ASP A 177 -15.44 25.10 -11.62
N TYR A 178 -14.51 24.17 -11.85
CA TYR A 178 -14.82 22.74 -11.86
C TYR A 178 -13.73 21.93 -11.15
N ARG A 179 -14.16 20.95 -10.36
CA ARG A 179 -13.30 20.01 -9.66
C ARG A 179 -13.81 18.61 -9.86
N THR A 180 -12.90 17.68 -10.13
CA THR A 180 -13.26 16.26 -10.18
C THR A 180 -12.22 15.38 -9.56
N LEU A 181 -12.71 14.36 -8.88
CA LEU A 181 -11.90 13.27 -8.39
C LEU A 181 -12.20 12.04 -9.26
N ILE A 182 -11.28 11.73 -10.17
CA ILE A 182 -11.34 10.48 -10.94
C ILE A 182 -10.81 9.37 -10.05
N THR A 183 -11.53 8.26 -10.01
CA THR A 183 -11.30 7.12 -9.12
C THR A 183 -11.11 5.86 -9.93
N MET A 184 -10.01 5.16 -9.69
CA MET A 184 -9.69 3.87 -10.29
C MET A 184 -9.33 2.88 -9.19
N ALA A 185 -9.85 1.66 -9.25
CA ALA A 185 -9.29 0.55 -8.50
C ALA A 185 -8.08 0.01 -9.25
N ASN A 186 -6.94 -0.06 -8.57
CA ASN A 186 -5.76 -0.74 -9.08
C ASN A 186 -5.63 -2.08 -8.37
N ILE A 187 -5.94 -3.16 -9.11
CA ILE A 187 -5.84 -4.54 -8.64
C ILE A 187 -4.54 -5.12 -9.17
N ARG A 188 -3.64 -5.51 -8.28
CA ARG A 188 -2.31 -6.03 -8.62
C ARG A 188 -2.24 -7.53 -8.40
N ASN A 189 -1.79 -8.26 -9.42
CA ASN A 189 -1.44 -9.68 -9.34
C ASN A 189 0.09 -9.84 -9.32
N ASP A 190 0.64 -10.11 -8.14
CA ASP A 190 2.05 -10.41 -7.91
C ASP A 190 2.40 -11.89 -8.13
N GLY A 191 1.46 -12.74 -8.57
CA GLY A 191 1.70 -14.16 -8.87
C GLY A 191 2.40 -14.38 -10.22
N GLN A 192 2.84 -15.61 -10.50
CA GLN A 192 3.42 -15.97 -11.81
C GLN A 192 2.38 -16.47 -12.81
N SER A 193 1.14 -16.68 -12.36
CA SER A 193 0.03 -17.17 -13.17
C SER A 193 -1.08 -16.11 -13.27
N SER A 194 -1.82 -16.15 -14.38
CA SER A 194 -3.03 -15.34 -14.52
C SER A 194 -4.13 -15.86 -13.60
N VAL A 195 -5.00 -14.96 -13.14
CA VAL A 195 -6.14 -15.29 -12.28
C VAL A 195 -7.42 -14.93 -13.03
N SER A 196 -8.29 -15.92 -13.25
CA SER A 196 -9.63 -15.69 -13.79
C SER A 196 -10.64 -15.62 -12.64
N ILE A 197 -11.43 -14.56 -12.62
CA ILE A 197 -12.36 -14.23 -11.55
C ILE A 197 -13.74 -14.05 -12.16
N ASP A 198 -14.75 -14.72 -11.61
CA ASP A 198 -16.12 -14.60 -12.10
C ASP A 198 -16.82 -13.41 -11.44
N HIS A 199 -16.65 -13.29 -10.14
CA HIS A 199 -17.18 -12.21 -9.31
C HIS A 199 -16.13 -11.78 -8.30
N ALA A 200 -16.05 -10.48 -8.02
CA ALA A 200 -15.16 -9.96 -6.99
C ALA A 200 -15.83 -8.93 -6.09
N GLU A 201 -15.33 -8.82 -4.87
CA GLU A 201 -15.61 -7.70 -3.97
C GLU A 201 -14.29 -7.02 -3.62
N LEU A 202 -14.21 -5.71 -3.83
CA LEU A 202 -13.10 -4.91 -3.31
C LEU A 202 -13.49 -4.41 -1.93
N ILE A 203 -12.72 -4.78 -0.91
CA ILE A 203 -13.01 -4.42 0.48
C ILE A 203 -12.09 -3.30 0.95
N GLY A 204 -12.68 -2.15 1.28
CA GLY A 204 -12.03 -0.97 1.83
C GLY A 204 -12.38 -0.73 3.30
N GLY A 205 -11.64 0.17 3.95
CA GLY A 205 -11.77 0.44 5.39
C GLY A 205 -10.51 0.09 6.16
N ASP A 206 -10.62 0.02 7.49
CA ASP A 206 -9.52 -0.40 8.36
C ASP A 206 -9.67 -1.90 8.67
N ILE A 207 -8.80 -2.72 8.07
CA ILE A 207 -8.84 -4.17 8.19
C ILE A 207 -7.47 -4.66 8.61
N ASN A 208 -7.40 -5.21 9.83
CA ASN A 208 -6.16 -5.74 10.35
C ASN A 208 -6.05 -7.24 10.04
N LEU A 209 -5.62 -7.56 8.82
CA LEU A 209 -5.37 -8.94 8.39
C LEU A 209 -3.94 -9.40 8.68
N ASN A 210 -3.13 -8.55 9.34
CA ASN A 210 -1.74 -8.84 9.65
C ASN A 210 -1.64 -9.75 10.89
N VAL A 211 -1.74 -11.06 10.66
CA VAL A 211 -1.11 -12.03 11.57
C VAL A 211 0.39 -11.89 11.34
N ARG A 212 1.14 -11.51 12.38
CA ARG A 212 2.60 -11.27 12.32
C ARG A 212 3.31 -12.39 11.54
N ASN A 213 3.67 -12.12 10.29
CA ASN A 213 4.72 -12.86 9.61
C ASN A 213 6.05 -12.47 10.26
N LEU A 214 6.37 -13.13 11.38
CA LEU A 214 7.74 -13.25 11.84
C LEU A 214 8.53 -13.83 10.66
N HIS A 215 9.48 -13.06 10.13
CA HIS A 215 10.44 -13.44 9.08
C HIS A 215 9.98 -13.31 7.62
N ARG A 216 9.55 -12.11 7.21
CA ARG A 216 9.90 -11.66 5.86
C ARG A 216 10.25 -10.19 5.87
N THR A 217 11.54 -9.91 5.74
CA THR A 217 12.07 -8.57 5.46
C THR A 217 11.63 -8.19 4.05
N GLU A 218 10.41 -7.69 3.92
CA GLU A 218 9.96 -7.10 2.66
C GLU A 218 10.60 -5.71 2.53
N HIS A 219 11.58 -5.63 1.64
CA HIS A 219 12.01 -4.35 1.09
C HIS A 219 10.81 -3.71 0.38
N LEU A 220 10.25 -2.67 1.00
CA LEU A 220 9.33 -1.72 0.36
C LEU A 220 10.05 -1.06 -0.83
N SER A 221 10.00 -1.74 -1.97
CA SER A 221 10.44 -1.19 -3.23
C SER A 221 9.31 -0.33 -3.75
N PHE A 222 9.47 1.00 -3.64
CA PHE A 222 8.64 1.95 -4.38
C PHE A 222 8.87 1.70 -5.88
N ALA A 223 8.04 0.84 -6.45
CA ALA A 223 7.99 0.66 -7.89
C ALA A 223 7.50 1.97 -8.49
N ARG A 224 8.39 2.67 -9.20
CA ARG A 224 7.99 3.69 -10.18
C ARG A 224 6.91 3.06 -11.06
N ALA A 225 5.80 3.78 -11.25
CA ALA A 225 4.81 3.45 -12.26
C ALA A 225 5.50 3.42 -13.63
N SER A 226 5.97 2.24 -14.04
CA SER A 226 6.20 1.91 -15.42
C SER A 226 4.81 1.89 -16.05
N VAL A 227 4.51 2.89 -16.88
CA VAL A 227 3.40 2.81 -17.82
C VAL A 227 3.82 1.76 -18.85
N ALA A 228 3.67 0.48 -18.50
CA ALA A 228 3.79 -0.59 -19.44
C ALA A 228 2.62 -0.44 -20.41
N SER A 229 2.92 -0.08 -21.65
CA SER A 229 1.99 -0.17 -22.75
C SER A 229 1.50 -1.61 -22.83
N SER A 230 0.27 -1.87 -22.41
CA SER A 230 -0.40 -3.12 -22.66
C SER A 230 -0.47 -3.32 -24.18
N HIS A 231 0.19 -4.37 -24.68
CA HIS A 231 -0.07 -4.87 -26.02
C HIS A 231 -1.49 -5.44 -26.01
N PHE A 232 -2.45 -4.63 -26.46
CA PHE A 232 -3.78 -5.09 -26.79
C PHE A 232 -3.68 -6.03 -27.99
N SER A 233 -3.71 -7.35 -27.73
CA SER A 233 -4.19 -8.30 -28.72
C SER A 233 -5.66 -7.97 -28.99
N ALA A 234 -5.96 -7.58 -30.22
CA ALA A 234 -7.27 -7.12 -30.64
C ALA A 234 -8.26 -8.30 -30.74
N ASP A 235 -8.81 -8.70 -29.60
CA ASP A 235 -10.15 -9.28 -29.54
C ASP A 235 -11.18 -8.15 -29.40
N LEU A 236 -12.39 -8.40 -29.92
CA LEU A 236 -13.53 -7.47 -29.98
C LEU A 236 -13.71 -6.66 -28.67
N PRO A 237 -14.15 -5.38 -28.73
CA PRO A 237 -14.25 -4.52 -27.55
C PRO A 237 -15.30 -5.07 -26.57
N THR A 238 -14.85 -5.91 -25.63
CA THR A 238 -15.58 -6.22 -24.42
C THR A 238 -15.53 -4.99 -23.53
N ILE A 239 -16.71 -4.50 -23.14
CA ILE A 239 -16.84 -3.40 -22.20
C ILE A 239 -16.11 -3.84 -20.92
N PRO A 240 -15.11 -3.10 -20.42
CA PRO A 240 -14.42 -3.47 -19.19
C PRO A 240 -15.41 -3.51 -18.02
N PRO A 241 -15.22 -4.40 -17.05
CA PRO A 241 -16.13 -4.50 -15.92
C PRO A 241 -16.14 -3.17 -15.15
N MET A 242 -17.32 -2.75 -14.72
CA MET A 242 -17.50 -1.53 -13.94
C MET A 242 -17.68 -1.90 -12.47
N ILE A 243 -17.02 -1.16 -11.58
CA ILE A 243 -17.23 -1.28 -10.14
C ILE A 243 -18.48 -0.50 -9.76
N GLU A 244 -19.42 -1.15 -9.08
CA GLU A 244 -20.65 -0.52 -8.61
C GLU A 244 -20.41 0.37 -7.38
N GLU A 245 -21.44 1.09 -6.95
CA GLU A 245 -21.37 1.90 -5.74
C GLU A 245 -21.13 1.04 -4.50
N GLY A 246 -20.27 1.51 -3.60
CA GLY A 246 -19.89 0.75 -2.43
C GLY A 246 -20.97 0.76 -1.34
N GLU A 247 -21.19 -0.38 -0.71
CA GLU A 247 -22.07 -0.51 0.46
C GLU A 247 -21.24 -0.57 1.75
N GLU A 248 -21.75 0.03 2.82
CA GLU A 248 -21.16 -0.07 4.16
C GLU A 248 -21.64 -1.35 4.85
N LEU A 249 -20.69 -2.12 5.36
CA LEU A 249 -20.94 -3.36 6.09
C LEU A 249 -20.01 -3.45 7.31
N THR A 250 -20.54 -3.17 8.50
CA THR A 250 -19.82 -3.32 9.79
C THR A 250 -18.51 -2.52 9.85
N GLY A 251 -18.52 -1.28 9.37
CA GLY A 251 -17.36 -0.39 9.31
C GLY A 251 -16.44 -0.60 8.10
N LEU A 252 -16.76 -1.56 7.22
CA LEU A 252 -16.07 -1.81 5.97
C LEU A 252 -16.88 -1.31 4.78
N TYR A 253 -16.21 -1.04 3.66
CA TYR A 253 -16.87 -0.64 2.42
C TYR A 253 -16.62 -1.69 1.35
N VAL A 254 -17.68 -2.22 0.75
CA VAL A 254 -17.64 -3.31 -0.23
C VAL A 254 -17.99 -2.75 -1.60
N PHE A 255 -17.09 -2.87 -2.56
CA PHE A 255 -17.32 -2.46 -3.95
C PHE A 255 -17.40 -3.70 -4.87
N PRO A 256 -18.59 -4.11 -5.33
CA PRO A 256 -18.73 -5.34 -6.09
C PRO A 256 -18.33 -5.16 -7.56
N ILE A 257 -17.81 -6.24 -8.14
CA ILE A 257 -17.51 -6.43 -9.55
C ILE A 257 -18.30 -7.65 -10.02
N ASN A 258 -19.46 -7.39 -10.63
CA ASN A 258 -20.43 -8.43 -11.00
C ASN A 258 -20.18 -9.06 -12.39
N GLN A 259 -19.07 -8.71 -13.02
CA GLN A 259 -18.70 -9.20 -14.36
C GLN A 259 -17.37 -9.96 -14.30
N PRO A 260 -17.23 -11.07 -15.05
CA PRO A 260 -16.02 -11.86 -15.05
C PRO A 260 -14.85 -11.11 -15.70
N PHE A 261 -13.64 -11.32 -15.17
CA PHE A 261 -12.41 -10.73 -15.70
C PHE A 261 -11.19 -11.60 -15.40
N THR A 262 -10.10 -11.37 -16.14
CA THR A 262 -8.82 -12.05 -15.94
C THR A 262 -7.73 -11.02 -15.67
N ILE A 263 -6.88 -11.29 -14.69
CA ILE A 263 -5.70 -10.49 -14.38
C ILE A 263 -4.45 -11.29 -14.71
N ASP A 264 -3.64 -10.80 -15.65
CA ASP A 264 -2.40 -11.44 -16.05
C ASP A 264 -1.36 -11.44 -14.92
N ALA A 265 -0.44 -12.41 -14.99
CA ALA A 265 0.67 -12.51 -14.05
C ALA A 265 1.53 -11.24 -14.04
N LYS A 266 1.93 -10.78 -12.85
CA LYS A 266 2.80 -9.59 -12.66
C LYS A 266 2.24 -8.30 -13.28
N THR A 267 0.91 -8.16 -13.35
CA THR A 267 0.27 -6.97 -13.91
C THR A 267 -0.57 -6.20 -12.89
N ASN A 268 -0.92 -4.98 -13.28
CA ASN A 268 -1.92 -4.14 -12.60
C ASN A 268 -3.13 -4.04 -13.52
N TYR A 269 -4.31 -4.34 -12.99
CA TYR A 269 -5.59 -4.21 -13.65
C TYR A 269 -6.32 -2.99 -13.10
N LEU A 270 -6.55 -1.99 -13.96
CA LEU A 270 -7.17 -0.72 -13.59
C LEU A 270 -8.65 -0.74 -13.98
N LEU A 271 -9.51 -0.57 -12.99
CA LEU A 271 -10.96 -0.51 -13.18
C LEU A 271 -11.53 0.84 -12.75
N PRO A 272 -12.39 1.47 -13.58
CA PRO A 272 -13.06 2.69 -13.18
C PRO A 272 -14.01 2.42 -12.01
N MET A 273 -13.96 3.30 -11.02
CA MET A 273 -14.90 3.33 -9.90
C MET A 273 -15.89 4.48 -10.05
N VAL A 274 -17.00 4.43 -9.33
CA VAL A 274 -17.96 5.53 -9.22
C VAL A 274 -17.24 6.80 -8.75
N ARG A 275 -17.40 7.89 -9.51
CA ARG A 275 -16.74 9.17 -9.23
C ARG A 275 -17.47 9.90 -8.10
N PRO A 276 -16.81 10.18 -6.96
CA PRO A 276 -17.41 10.96 -5.90
C PRO A 276 -17.58 12.43 -6.32
N HIS A 277 -18.63 13.06 -5.79
CA HIS A 277 -18.75 14.51 -5.86
C HIS A 277 -17.88 15.13 -4.78
N VAL A 278 -16.98 16.04 -5.17
CA VAL A 278 -16.01 16.63 -4.24
C VAL A 278 -16.13 18.14 -4.17
N ILE A 279 -16.05 18.64 -2.95
CA ILE A 279 -15.82 20.04 -2.64
C ILE A 279 -14.33 20.19 -2.33
N MET A 280 -13.73 21.23 -2.89
CA MET A 280 -12.31 21.49 -2.74
C MET A 280 -12.10 22.98 -2.47
N GLU A 281 -11.36 23.30 -1.41
CA GLU A 281 -10.94 24.65 -1.06
C GLU A 281 -9.42 24.78 -1.26
N ARG A 282 -8.97 25.82 -1.97
CA ARG A 282 -7.53 26.17 -2.11
C ARG A 282 -7.20 27.24 -1.08
N TYR A 283 -6.10 27.08 -0.34
CA TYR A 283 -5.66 28.09 0.62
C TYR A 283 -4.14 28.09 0.78
N GLY A 284 -3.60 29.20 1.29
CA GLY A 284 -2.21 29.29 1.71
C GLY A 284 -2.08 28.87 3.17
N LEU A 285 -1.16 27.97 3.51
CA LEU A 285 -0.90 27.59 4.90
C LEU A 285 0.44 28.14 5.38
N ILE A 286 0.44 28.99 6.39
CA ILE A 286 1.65 29.42 7.09
C ILE A 286 1.66 28.73 8.45
N SER A 287 2.41 27.64 8.59
CA SER A 287 2.58 26.92 9.86
C SER A 287 4.03 26.98 10.30
N LYS A 288 4.29 27.54 11.48
CA LYS A 288 5.65 27.78 11.99
C LYS A 288 5.71 27.72 13.52
N TYR A 289 6.89 27.49 14.06
CA TYR A 289 7.14 27.68 15.48
C TYR A 289 7.28 29.17 15.82
N PHE A 290 6.86 29.56 17.01
CA PHE A 290 7.17 30.86 17.57
C PHE A 290 8.69 31.02 17.71
N SER A 291 9.18 32.20 17.34
CA SER A 291 10.59 32.59 17.41
C SER A 291 10.67 34.01 17.95
N PHE A 292 11.67 34.26 18.81
CA PHE A 292 11.95 35.61 19.32
C PHE A 292 12.57 36.53 18.26
N ALA A 293 13.09 35.96 17.18
CA ALA A 293 13.68 36.71 16.07
C ALA A 293 12.64 36.99 14.98
N PRO A 294 12.74 38.14 14.28
CA PRO A 294 11.98 38.38 13.06
C PRO A 294 12.16 37.23 12.06
N SER A 295 11.11 36.95 11.30
CA SER A 295 11.12 35.87 10.32
C SER A 295 10.40 36.27 9.05
N SER A 296 10.75 35.64 7.94
CA SER A 296 10.03 35.77 6.69
C SER A 296 10.02 34.44 5.98
N GLY A 297 9.04 34.24 5.11
CA GLY A 297 8.90 32.99 4.41
C GLY A 297 7.77 33.03 3.38
N LYS A 298 7.43 31.85 2.90
CA LYS A 298 6.37 31.64 1.93
C LYS A 298 5.32 30.71 2.54
N ALA A 299 4.06 30.91 2.19
CA ALA A 299 3.02 29.96 2.57
C ALA A 299 3.22 28.64 1.83
N GLN A 300 2.61 27.59 2.34
CA GLN A 300 2.46 26.33 1.65
C GLN A 300 1.19 26.36 0.79
N ARG A 301 1.22 25.65 -0.33
CA ARG A 301 0.07 25.40 -1.19
C ARG A 301 -0.77 24.30 -0.56
N ALA A 302 -1.86 24.68 0.09
CA ALA A 302 -2.72 23.77 0.82
C ALA A 302 -4.11 23.64 0.17
N TYR A 303 -4.71 22.48 0.41
CA TYR A 303 -5.99 22.07 -0.14
C TYR A 303 -6.79 21.38 0.95
N ARG A 304 -8.10 21.62 0.95
CA ARG A 304 -9.07 20.94 1.81
C ARG A 304 -10.09 20.23 0.93
N LEU A 305 -10.11 18.91 1.02
CA LEU A 305 -11.00 18.04 0.24
C LEU A 305 -12.15 17.55 1.13
N GLN A 306 -13.37 17.59 0.59
CA GLN A 306 -14.55 16.98 1.19
C GLN A 306 -15.30 16.21 0.11
N SER A 307 -15.88 15.08 0.45
CA SER A 307 -16.58 14.19 -0.48
C SER A 307 -18.01 13.91 -0.03
N ASP A 308 -18.90 13.71 -0.99
CA ASP A 308 -20.29 13.30 -0.76
C ASP A 308 -20.41 11.88 -0.19
N ARG A 309 -19.39 11.05 -0.44
CA ARG A 309 -19.33 9.63 -0.07
C ARG A 309 -17.98 9.24 0.52
N PHE A 310 -17.88 8.00 0.99
CA PHE A 310 -16.63 7.41 1.46
C PHE A 310 -15.56 7.40 0.35
N ILE A 311 -14.35 7.82 0.72
CA ILE A 311 -13.15 7.69 -0.09
C ILE A 311 -12.26 6.64 0.59
N SER A 312 -11.97 5.55 -0.11
CA SER A 312 -10.99 4.55 0.34
C SER A 312 -9.56 5.11 0.25
N SER A 313 -8.68 4.68 1.15
CA SER A 313 -7.30 5.15 1.14
C SER A 313 -6.59 4.83 -0.18
N GLY A 314 -5.77 5.76 -0.66
CA GLY A 314 -5.12 5.61 -1.95
C GLY A 314 -4.22 6.78 -2.34
N ASN A 315 -3.42 6.60 -3.39
CA ASN A 315 -2.56 7.66 -3.91
C ASN A 315 -3.36 8.59 -4.81
N CYS A 316 -3.11 9.90 -4.70
CA CYS A 316 -3.81 10.94 -5.44
C CYS A 316 -2.82 11.87 -6.14
N ILE A 317 -2.85 11.85 -7.47
CA ILE A 317 -2.16 12.84 -8.29
C ILE A 317 -3.07 14.06 -8.39
N VAL A 318 -2.52 15.22 -8.06
CA VAL A 318 -3.27 16.48 -8.08
C VAL A 318 -2.83 17.31 -9.27
N ARG A 319 -3.80 17.72 -10.08
CA ARG A 319 -3.62 18.64 -11.20
C ARG A 319 -4.36 19.95 -10.91
N ASP A 320 -3.65 21.06 -11.05
CA ASP A 320 -4.25 22.41 -11.00
C ASP A 320 -4.04 23.05 -12.37
N MET A 321 -5.13 23.43 -13.05
CA MET A 321 -5.10 24.01 -14.40
C MET A 321 -4.33 23.12 -15.40
N ASP A 322 -4.64 21.81 -15.41
CA ASP A 322 -4.00 20.74 -16.21
C ASP A 322 -2.52 20.43 -15.88
N ARG A 323 -1.90 21.15 -14.96
CA ARG A 323 -0.52 20.88 -14.55
C ARG A 323 -0.48 20.02 -13.32
N ILE A 324 0.37 19.00 -13.30
CA ILE A 324 0.64 18.23 -12.08
C ILE A 324 1.28 19.18 -11.07
N VAL A 325 0.63 19.37 -9.92
CA VAL A 325 1.11 20.24 -8.84
C VAL A 325 1.71 19.45 -7.68
N GLY A 326 1.41 18.16 -7.59
CA GLY A 326 1.97 17.27 -6.57
C GLY A 326 1.22 15.94 -6.49
N GLU A 327 1.64 15.13 -5.54
CA GLU A 327 1.00 13.86 -5.17
C GLU A 327 0.75 13.87 -3.65
N THR A 328 -0.36 13.28 -3.23
CA THR A 328 -0.68 13.06 -1.83
C THR A 328 -1.27 11.66 -1.65
N ARG A 329 -1.37 11.19 -0.41
CA ARG A 329 -2.09 9.95 -0.08
C ARG A 329 -3.38 10.32 0.64
N LEU A 330 -4.51 10.01 0.01
CA LEU A 330 -5.81 10.16 0.65
C LEU A 330 -5.97 9.06 1.71
N PRO A 331 -6.44 9.40 2.92
CA PRO A 331 -6.79 8.41 3.93
C PRO A 331 -8.14 7.76 3.58
N ASN A 332 -8.54 6.77 4.38
CA ASN A 332 -9.95 6.42 4.46
C ASN A 332 -10.71 7.64 4.99
N LEU A 333 -11.53 8.27 4.17
CA LEU A 333 -12.27 9.49 4.50
C LEU A 333 -13.76 9.18 4.48
N ALA A 334 -14.41 9.28 5.63
CA ALA A 334 -15.87 9.17 5.72
C ALA A 334 -16.55 10.30 4.94
N ALA A 335 -17.78 10.06 4.49
CA ALA A 335 -18.58 11.07 3.81
C ALA A 335 -18.67 12.37 4.64
N GLN A 336 -18.62 13.51 3.97
CA GLN A 336 -18.66 14.87 4.55
C GLN A 336 -17.48 15.26 5.45
N ASN A 337 -16.58 14.34 5.79
CA ASN A 337 -15.36 14.71 6.50
C ASN A 337 -14.41 15.48 5.58
N LYS A 338 -13.67 16.41 6.19
CA LYS A 338 -12.66 17.24 5.51
C LYS A 338 -11.29 16.59 5.67
N PHE A 339 -10.49 16.62 4.60
CA PHE A 339 -9.10 16.20 4.60
C PHE A 339 -8.22 17.34 4.08
N ASP A 340 -7.33 17.81 4.94
CA ASP A 340 -6.38 18.88 4.65
C ASP A 340 -5.04 18.29 4.22
N PHE A 341 -4.48 18.77 3.12
CA PHE A 341 -3.16 18.38 2.65
C PHE A 341 -2.43 19.54 1.97
N SER A 342 -1.10 19.46 1.98
CA SER A 342 -0.20 20.46 1.42
C SER A 342 0.66 19.84 0.32
N LEU A 343 0.86 20.56 -0.78
CA LEU A 343 1.64 20.13 -1.95
C LEU A 343 2.92 20.97 -2.13
N GLY A 344 3.49 21.45 -1.03
CA GLY A 344 4.76 22.19 -1.03
C GLY A 344 4.58 23.70 -0.92
N ILE A 345 5.60 24.47 -1.29
CA ILE A 345 5.63 25.92 -1.10
C ILE A 345 4.84 26.64 -2.21
N ASP A 346 4.06 27.65 -1.83
CA ASP A 346 3.47 28.61 -2.74
C ASP A 346 4.36 29.86 -2.85
N PRO A 347 5.07 30.07 -3.98
CA PRO A 347 6.00 31.19 -4.11
C PRO A 347 5.33 32.56 -4.13
N ASP A 348 4.02 32.62 -4.40
CA ASP A 348 3.30 33.87 -4.60
C ASP A 348 2.64 34.38 -3.31
N ILE A 349 2.70 33.63 -2.22
CA ILE A 349 2.18 34.06 -0.92
C ILE A 349 3.36 34.21 0.03
N VAL A 350 3.74 35.44 0.32
CA VAL A 350 4.91 35.76 1.14
C VAL A 350 4.45 36.36 2.45
N TYR A 351 5.12 36.00 3.54
CA TYR A 351 4.90 36.62 4.84
C TYR A 351 6.19 37.16 5.44
N LYS A 352 6.05 38.20 6.25
CA LYS A 352 7.09 38.77 7.11
C LYS A 352 6.50 39.01 8.50
N GLU A 353 7.18 38.53 9.51
CA GLU A 353 6.81 38.68 10.91
C GLU A 353 7.93 39.40 11.65
N ASN A 354 7.60 40.52 12.29
CA ASN A 354 8.48 41.21 13.21
C ASN A 354 8.00 40.93 14.64
N VAL A 355 8.95 40.64 15.52
CA VAL A 355 8.70 40.33 16.93
C VAL A 355 9.38 41.39 17.77
N THR A 356 8.64 42.01 18.70
CA THR A 356 9.17 43.05 19.59
C THR A 356 8.82 42.71 21.02
N LEU A 357 9.83 42.62 21.89
CA LEU A 357 9.64 42.44 23.33
C LEU A 357 9.09 43.75 23.91
N ILE A 358 7.84 43.73 24.39
CA ILE A 358 7.19 44.88 25.04
C ILE A 358 7.59 44.95 26.51
N SER A 359 7.54 43.82 27.21
CA SER A 359 7.85 43.76 28.64
C SER A 359 8.39 42.39 29.03
N SER A 360 9.24 42.38 30.05
CA SER A 360 9.78 41.17 30.67
C SER A 360 9.70 41.31 32.18
N THR A 361 9.13 40.33 32.86
CA THR A 361 8.99 40.33 34.32
C THR A 361 9.34 38.97 34.87
N THR A 362 10.40 38.91 35.68
CA THR A 362 10.77 37.69 36.40
C THR A 362 9.95 37.59 37.68
N PHE A 363 9.33 36.44 37.90
CA PHE A 363 8.54 36.15 39.08
C PHE A 363 8.83 34.75 39.60
N TYR A 364 8.45 34.54 40.85
CA TYR A 364 8.57 33.27 41.52
C TYR A 364 7.24 32.52 41.39
N ASP A 365 7.26 31.29 40.86
CA ASP A 365 6.07 30.44 40.72
C ASP A 365 6.22 29.14 41.54
N GLU A 366 5.52 29.08 42.67
CA GLU A 366 5.53 27.92 43.57
C GLU A 366 4.94 26.65 42.95
N ASN A 367 4.12 26.79 41.89
CA ASN A 367 3.48 25.66 41.23
C ASN A 367 4.42 24.94 40.24
N ILE A 368 5.58 25.52 39.92
CA ILE A 368 6.61 24.91 39.07
C ILE A 368 7.65 24.22 39.97
N ARG A 369 7.19 23.37 40.89
CA ARG A 369 8.08 22.36 41.48
C ARG A 369 8.37 21.33 40.40
N ALA A 370 9.56 21.38 39.82
CA ALA A 370 10.07 20.26 39.04
C ALA A 370 10.04 19.03 39.96
N LYS A 371 9.14 18.07 39.68
CA LYS A 371 9.21 16.73 40.27
C LYS A 371 10.48 16.07 39.72
N HIS A 372 11.64 16.46 40.23
CA HIS A 372 12.85 15.70 40.03
C HIS A 372 12.72 14.46 40.90
N THR A 373 12.31 13.36 40.26
CA THR A 373 12.53 12.04 40.82
C THR A 373 14.03 11.86 41.00
N HIS A 374 14.46 11.68 42.26
CA HIS A 374 15.71 11.05 42.71
C HIS A 374 16.91 11.89 43.18
N TYR A 375 16.90 13.22 43.20
CA TYR A 375 17.93 14.00 43.92
C TYR A 375 17.35 15.26 44.58
N GLU A 376 17.52 15.36 45.90
CA GLU A 376 17.04 16.46 46.75
C GLU A 376 17.85 17.76 46.55
N SER A 377 17.80 18.34 45.35
CA SER A 377 18.04 19.77 45.19
C SER A 377 16.83 20.40 44.49
N SER A 378 15.92 20.95 45.28
CA SER A 378 14.87 21.82 44.77
C SER A 378 15.51 23.12 44.30
N THR A 379 15.98 23.14 43.05
CA THR A 379 16.33 24.40 42.40
C THR A 379 15.02 25.12 42.09
N TYR A 380 14.75 26.17 42.86
CA TYR A 380 13.69 27.12 42.56
C TYR A 380 13.96 27.71 41.18
N ARG A 381 13.07 27.49 40.21
CA ARG A 381 13.16 28.16 38.92
C ARG A 381 12.45 29.51 39.04
N ASN A 382 13.23 30.58 38.92
CA ASN A 382 12.66 31.87 38.54
C ASN A 382 12.01 31.70 37.17
N SER A 383 10.75 32.06 37.04
CA SER A 383 10.06 32.09 35.76
C SER A 383 10.04 33.50 35.22
N THR A 384 10.17 33.63 33.90
CA THR A 384 10.12 34.94 33.25
C THR A 384 8.87 35.02 32.39
N ARG A 385 8.05 36.04 32.64
CA ARG A 385 6.90 36.40 31.81
C ARG A 385 7.32 37.47 30.83
N ASP A 386 7.37 37.09 29.56
CA ASP A 386 7.68 37.99 28.46
C ASP A 386 6.41 38.27 27.64
N THR A 387 6.19 39.54 27.34
CA THR A 387 5.09 40.00 26.49
C THR A 387 5.69 40.48 25.17
N TYR A 388 5.29 39.87 24.06
CA TYR A 388 5.76 40.20 22.72
C TYR A 388 4.65 40.82 21.89
N GLU A 389 4.96 41.88 21.15
CA GLU A 389 4.16 42.33 20.02
C GLU A 389 4.62 41.59 18.77
N ILE A 390 3.67 40.99 18.06
CA ILE A 390 3.90 40.32 16.79
C ILE A 390 3.23 41.14 15.70
N HIS A 391 4.01 41.60 14.72
CA HIS A 391 3.53 42.33 13.55
C HIS A 391 3.74 41.47 12.30
N LEU A 392 2.64 40.93 11.78
CA LEU A 392 2.58 40.02 10.65
C LEU A 392 2.11 40.75 9.38
N ILE A 393 2.93 40.76 8.35
CA ILE A 393 2.60 41.25 7.01
C ILE A 393 2.47 40.04 6.09
N ILE A 394 1.37 39.95 5.34
CA ILE A 394 1.17 38.92 4.32
C ILE A 394 0.88 39.60 2.99
N GLN A 395 1.55 39.13 1.95
CA GLN A 395 1.42 39.61 0.59
C GLN A 395 0.99 38.48 -0.34
N ASN A 396 -0.08 38.73 -1.10
CA ASN A 396 -0.56 37.86 -2.16
C ASN A 396 -0.12 38.40 -3.52
N TYR A 397 0.79 37.73 -4.21
CA TYR A 397 1.21 38.07 -5.58
C TYR A 397 0.36 37.43 -6.67
N LYS A 398 -0.71 36.71 -6.32
CA LYS A 398 -1.60 36.07 -7.30
C LYS A 398 -2.59 37.07 -7.88
N SER A 399 -3.03 36.78 -9.11
CA SER A 399 -4.12 37.48 -9.79
C SER A 399 -5.52 37.17 -9.25
N ARG A 400 -5.63 36.36 -8.19
CA ARG A 400 -6.89 35.95 -7.58
C ARG A 400 -6.82 36.11 -6.06
N SER A 401 -7.98 36.30 -5.45
CA SER A 401 -8.12 36.28 -3.99
C SER A 401 -7.80 34.89 -3.43
N ILE A 402 -7.31 34.86 -2.19
CA ILE A 402 -6.92 33.62 -1.51
C ILE A 402 -7.15 33.74 -0.01
N THR A 403 -7.58 32.64 0.58
CA THR A 403 -7.59 32.48 2.03
C THR A 403 -6.23 31.99 2.50
N VAL A 404 -5.69 32.58 3.56
CA VAL A 404 -4.46 32.17 4.21
C VAL A 404 -4.77 31.75 5.64
N GLU A 405 -4.51 30.48 5.95
CA GLU A 405 -4.54 29.96 7.31
C GLU A 405 -3.16 30.14 7.94
N TYR A 406 -3.11 30.94 9.00
CA TYR A 406 -1.90 31.17 9.78
C TYR A 406 -1.95 30.34 11.07
N GLN A 407 -0.86 29.63 11.34
CA GLN A 407 -0.66 28.83 12.55
C GLN A 407 0.74 29.08 13.13
N GLN A 408 0.78 29.62 14.33
CA GLN A 408 2.01 29.75 15.11
C GLN A 408 1.99 28.77 16.28
N ILE A 409 2.94 27.84 16.31
CA ILE A 409 3.08 26.81 17.33
C ILE A 409 4.08 27.29 18.38
N CYS A 410 3.66 27.46 19.62
CA CYS A 410 4.59 27.67 20.72
C CYS A 410 5.05 26.31 21.25
N SER A 411 6.36 26.12 21.32
CA SER A 411 6.99 24.87 21.77
C SER A 411 6.50 24.44 23.17
N THR A 412 6.53 23.14 23.46
CA THR A 412 6.24 22.56 24.78
C THR A 412 7.17 23.05 25.90
N PHE A 413 8.33 23.62 25.54
CA PHE A 413 9.24 24.26 26.51
C PHE A 413 8.74 25.62 27.00
N TYR A 414 7.77 26.22 26.30
CA TYR A 414 7.20 27.51 26.65
C TYR A 414 5.74 27.33 27.04
N ARG A 415 5.35 27.85 28.20
CA ARG A 415 3.92 27.93 28.53
C ARG A 415 3.38 29.22 27.95
N ILE A 416 2.52 29.14 26.93
CA ILE A 416 1.65 30.28 26.61
C ILE A 416 0.70 30.42 27.80
N ILE A 417 0.71 31.57 28.46
CA ILE A 417 -0.23 31.81 29.55
C ILE A 417 -1.41 32.63 29.07
N ALA A 418 -1.18 33.59 28.17
CA ALA A 418 -2.25 34.41 27.61
C ALA A 418 -1.96 34.80 26.15
N LEU A 419 -3.03 34.88 25.37
CA LEU A 419 -3.07 35.61 24.12
C LEU A 419 -3.91 36.86 24.39
N THR A 420 -3.32 38.05 24.22
CA THR A 420 -4.06 39.31 24.36
C THR A 420 -4.06 39.97 22.98
N THR A 421 -5.20 39.97 22.31
CA THR A 421 -5.35 40.66 21.02
C THR A 421 -5.53 42.15 21.28
N VAL A 422 -4.65 42.99 20.73
CA VAL A 422 -4.64 44.43 21.03
C VAL A 422 -5.45 45.27 20.04
N LEU A 423 -5.85 44.73 18.88
CA LEU A 423 -6.58 45.48 17.84
C LEU A 423 -7.69 44.63 17.20
N ASP A 424 -8.79 45.33 16.87
CA ASP A 424 -10.12 44.91 16.40
C ASP A 424 -10.29 43.50 15.81
N ASN A 425 -11.36 42.82 16.26
CA ASN A 425 -12.05 41.68 15.62
C ASN A 425 -11.68 40.23 16.02
N ASN A 426 -10.96 39.96 17.11
CA ASN A 426 -10.70 38.59 17.57
C ASN A 426 -10.18 37.64 16.45
N LEU A 427 -9.42 38.19 15.50
CA LEU A 427 -8.98 37.47 14.29
C LEU A 427 -8.01 36.32 14.60
N PHE A 428 -7.25 36.44 15.70
CA PHE A 428 -6.34 35.41 16.18
C PHE A 428 -6.97 34.70 17.37
N VAL A 429 -7.08 33.39 17.27
CA VAL A 429 -7.62 32.52 18.30
C VAL A 429 -6.50 31.66 18.84
N ARG A 430 -6.43 31.53 20.17
CA ARG A 430 -5.55 30.57 20.83
C ARG A 430 -6.26 29.23 20.95
N ASP A 431 -5.59 28.18 20.51
CA ASP A 431 -5.99 26.79 20.65
C ASP A 431 -4.81 26.02 21.27
N ASP A 432 -4.91 25.77 22.57
CA ASP A 432 -3.84 25.21 23.42
C ASP A 432 -2.50 25.95 23.34
N SER A 433 -1.52 25.33 22.67
CA SER A 433 -0.16 25.84 22.43
C SER A 433 -0.02 26.50 21.04
N THR A 434 -1.12 26.72 20.35
CA THR A 434 -1.14 27.26 18.99
C THR A 434 -1.96 28.54 18.90
N ILE A 435 -1.52 29.46 18.05
CA ILE A 435 -2.27 30.66 17.66
C ILE A 435 -2.68 30.46 16.21
N LYS A 436 -3.97 30.58 15.92
CA LYS A 436 -4.57 30.33 14.62
C LYS A 436 -5.31 31.55 14.10
N SER A 437 -5.29 31.78 12.80
CA SER A 437 -6.12 32.79 12.13
C SER A 437 -6.44 32.39 10.70
N THR A 438 -7.58 32.85 10.19
CA THR A 438 -7.98 32.69 8.79
C THR A 438 -8.13 34.07 8.17
N LEU A 439 -7.28 34.37 7.19
CA LEU A 439 -7.08 35.70 6.64
C LEU A 439 -7.47 35.69 5.16
N SER A 440 -8.27 36.66 4.71
CA SER A 440 -8.69 36.74 3.30
C SER A 440 -7.95 37.87 2.59
N LEU A 441 -7.12 37.51 1.61
CA LEU A 441 -6.32 38.45 0.83
C LEU A 441 -6.92 38.59 -0.57
N ASN A 442 -7.10 39.82 -1.04
CA ASN A 442 -7.48 40.07 -2.43
C ASN A 442 -6.31 39.80 -3.38
N ALA A 443 -6.57 39.78 -4.69
CA ALA A 443 -5.52 39.70 -5.70
C ALA A 443 -4.52 40.86 -5.54
N TYR A 444 -3.22 40.56 -5.60
CA TYR A 444 -2.13 41.55 -5.46
C TYR A 444 -2.12 42.36 -4.14
N ASP A 445 -2.81 41.88 -3.11
CA ASP A 445 -3.01 42.60 -1.84
C ASP A 445 -1.85 42.43 -0.86
N ILE A 446 -1.67 43.41 0.03
CA ILE A 446 -0.77 43.37 1.17
C ILE A 446 -1.57 43.75 2.40
N GLN A 447 -1.65 42.85 3.38
CA GLN A 447 -2.34 43.10 4.64
C GLN A 447 -1.37 42.98 5.80
N SER A 448 -1.62 43.80 6.83
CA SER A 448 -0.83 43.83 8.05
C SER A 448 -1.71 43.56 9.26
N TYR A 449 -1.19 42.77 10.18
CA TYR A 449 -1.88 42.25 11.35
C TYR A 449 -0.96 42.36 12.57
N SER A 450 -1.54 42.68 13.73
CA SER A 450 -0.78 42.72 14.98
C SER A 450 -1.50 41.98 16.10
N TYR A 451 -0.76 41.25 16.93
CA TYR A 451 -1.27 40.64 18.16
C TYR A 451 -0.20 40.61 19.25
N THR A 452 -0.63 40.49 20.52
CA THR A 452 0.29 40.41 21.66
C THR A 452 0.27 39.00 22.25
N LEU A 453 1.46 38.43 22.42
CA LEU A 453 1.68 37.09 22.95
C LEU A 453 2.38 37.17 24.31
N VAL A 454 1.80 36.53 25.33
CA VAL A 454 2.43 36.40 26.66
C VAL A 454 2.98 34.99 26.85
N VAL A 455 4.30 34.90 26.94
CA VAL A 455 5.05 33.66 27.10
C VAL A 455 5.63 33.60 28.51
N VAL A 456 5.55 32.42 29.15
CA VAL A 456 6.27 32.14 30.40
C VAL A 456 7.28 31.02 30.19
N GLN A 457 8.50 31.29 30.61
CA GLN A 457 9.67 30.40 30.53
C GLN A 457 10.15 29.97 31.91
#